data_AF-G9MNS2-F1
#
_entry.id   AF-G9MNS2-F1
#
_cell.length_a   1.000
_cell.length_b   1.000
_cell.length_c   1.000
_cell.angle_alpha   90.00
_cell.angle_beta   90.00
_cell.angle_gamma   90.00
#
_symmetry.space_group_name_H-M   'P 1'
#
loop_
_entity.id
_entity.type
_entity.pdbx_description
1 polymer ?
#
loop_
_entity_poly.entity_id
_entity_poly.type
_entity_poly.pdbx_seq_one_letter_code
_entity_poly.pdbx_strand_id
1 'polypeptide(L)'
;MAATQTTYRVQGIPANASFDDVKTIISKAFDKDGVKANPTIHSLASDPYSPVNNGTKVATVTFAQTPGNLKNRGEVTAIVPWGYESHRIFVDSSFQGFTSLNDAEDDSGDTIDIIAVSGLSSHPFGSWKERGGTFMWLRDEVAKTAKRARVLLYGYDTTLVNSESFQDIGDIATRLSSDVNAIRGARSAQEAFVPTPIVFIAHSLGGLVVKEYPDDFLSIYGLLFFGVPNGGIKTEYWMPIVDRMPNRGLITSLEPDAYYLRNLQHTQTPFNQNHSGLPKFRSKYDANYKAIEPFFTECYNDAFEVIQKRFIAEGLSHHLHSHSMDEGLC
;
A
#
# COMPACT_ATOMS: atom_id res chain seq x y z
N MET A 1 16.12 25.29 8.62
CA MET A 1 15.24 24.10 8.56
C MET A 1 14.82 23.93 7.11
N ALA A 2 15.16 22.80 6.47
CA ALA A 2 14.69 22.55 5.11
C ALA A 2 13.16 22.39 5.15
N ALA A 3 12.43 23.15 4.32
CA ALA A 3 10.98 23.02 4.24
C ALA A 3 10.63 21.60 3.79
N THR A 4 9.75 20.91 4.53
CA THR A 4 9.28 19.58 4.15
C THR A 4 8.49 19.70 2.85
N GLN A 5 9.06 19.18 1.77
CA GLN A 5 8.40 19.17 0.47
C GLN A 5 7.29 18.11 0.46
N THR A 6 6.10 18.47 -0.03
CA THR A 6 4.98 17.55 -0.22
C THR A 6 5.28 16.63 -1.40
N THR A 7 5.09 15.32 -1.19
CA THR A 7 5.11 14.32 -2.26
C THR A 7 3.69 14.13 -2.78
N TYR A 8 3.55 14.10 -4.10
CA TYR A 8 2.31 13.85 -4.83
C TYR A 8 2.40 12.53 -5.57
N ARG A 9 1.25 11.91 -5.82
CA ARG A 9 1.09 10.82 -6.75
C ARG A 9 0.69 11.38 -8.11
N VAL A 10 1.27 10.86 -9.19
CA VAL A 10 0.93 11.20 -10.57
C VAL A 10 0.51 9.92 -11.27
N GLN A 11 -0.68 9.92 -11.89
CA GLN A 11 -1.33 8.78 -12.53
C GLN A 11 -1.68 9.10 -13.99
N GLY A 12 -1.94 8.06 -14.78
CA GLY A 12 -2.24 8.20 -16.21
C GLY A 12 -1.00 8.47 -17.07
N ILE A 13 0.19 8.17 -16.55
CA ILE A 13 1.45 8.34 -17.29
C ILE A 13 1.51 7.26 -18.39
N PRO A 14 1.90 7.56 -19.64
CA PRO A 14 2.03 6.55 -20.69
C PRO A 14 2.99 5.41 -20.29
N ALA A 15 2.64 4.16 -20.60
CA ALA A 15 3.45 3.00 -20.23
C ALA A 15 4.91 3.05 -20.72
N ASN A 16 5.15 3.64 -21.89
CA ASN A 16 6.49 3.78 -22.47
C ASN A 16 7.26 5.04 -22.02
N ALA A 17 6.68 5.88 -21.15
CA ALA A 17 7.35 7.08 -20.67
C ALA A 17 8.53 6.73 -19.74
N SER A 18 9.68 7.37 -20.00
CA SER A 18 10.86 7.38 -19.12
C SER A 18 10.71 8.42 -18.00
N PHE A 19 11.66 8.44 -17.06
CA PHE A 19 11.72 9.47 -16.01
C PHE A 19 11.78 10.90 -16.58
N ASP A 20 12.50 11.11 -17.69
CA ASP A 20 12.62 12.43 -18.32
C ASP A 20 11.38 12.81 -19.13
N ASP A 21 10.69 11.82 -19.70
CA ASP A 21 9.37 12.02 -20.31
C ASP A 21 8.35 12.48 -19.26
N VAL A 22 8.34 11.85 -18.08
CA VAL A 22 7.45 12.23 -16.98
C VAL A 22 7.70 13.68 -16.55
N LYS A 23 8.97 14.10 -16.43
CA LYS A 23 9.29 15.52 -16.14
C LYS A 23 8.71 16.43 -17.22
N THR A 24 8.85 16.07 -18.49
CA THR A 24 8.34 16.84 -19.63
C THR A 24 6.81 16.92 -19.61
N ILE A 25 6.13 15.80 -19.36
CA ILE A 25 4.67 15.70 -19.28
C ILE A 25 4.14 16.60 -18.14
N ILE A 26 4.75 16.51 -16.97
CA ILE A 26 4.35 17.29 -15.80
C ILE A 26 4.63 18.79 -15.99
N SER A 27 5.78 19.15 -16.58
CA SER A 27 6.07 20.56 -16.92
C SER A 27 5.05 21.11 -17.93
N LYS A 28 4.69 20.35 -18.97
CA LYS A 28 3.63 20.76 -19.91
C LYS A 28 2.27 20.92 -19.23
N ALA A 29 1.98 20.10 -18.22
CA ALA A 29 0.71 20.15 -17.49
C ALA A 29 0.58 21.38 -16.58
N PHE A 30 1.69 21.79 -15.94
CA PHE A 30 1.63 22.68 -14.79
C PHE A 30 2.52 23.92 -14.84
N ASP A 31 3.47 24.03 -15.78
CA ASP A 31 4.23 25.25 -15.96
C ASP A 31 3.29 26.34 -16.52
N LYS A 32 3.10 27.42 -15.74
CA LYS A 32 2.21 28.53 -16.11
C LYS A 32 2.86 29.86 -15.77
N ASP A 33 2.63 30.86 -16.61
CA ASP A 33 3.00 32.27 -16.37
C ASP A 33 4.47 32.46 -15.95
N GLY A 34 5.39 31.67 -16.53
CA GLY A 34 6.82 31.72 -16.24
C GLY A 34 7.25 30.99 -14.95
N VAL A 35 6.31 30.42 -14.20
CA VAL A 35 6.59 29.58 -13.02
C VAL A 35 6.79 28.14 -13.45
N LYS A 36 8.00 27.61 -13.21
CA LYS A 36 8.34 26.21 -13.50
C LYS A 36 8.12 25.34 -12.27
N ALA A 37 7.36 24.28 -12.43
CA ALA A 37 7.07 23.31 -11.38
C ALA A 37 8.34 22.54 -10.94
N ASN A 38 9.30 22.36 -11.86
CA ASN A 38 10.57 21.65 -11.68
C ASN A 38 10.39 20.34 -10.88
N PRO A 39 9.68 19.36 -11.46
CA PRO A 39 9.34 18.13 -10.77
C PRO A 39 10.57 17.24 -10.56
N THR A 40 10.68 16.66 -9.36
CA THR A 40 11.60 15.57 -9.05
C THR A 40 10.79 14.28 -8.96
N ILE A 41 11.09 13.32 -9.84
CA ILE A 41 10.43 12.02 -9.89
C ILE A 41 11.20 11.06 -8.99
N HIS A 42 10.53 10.47 -8.01
CA HIS A 42 11.15 9.59 -7.00
C HIS A 42 10.84 8.11 -7.21
N SER A 43 9.73 7.81 -7.88
CA SER A 43 9.38 6.47 -8.33
C SER A 43 8.61 6.54 -9.64
N LEU A 44 8.66 5.46 -10.41
CA LEU A 44 7.87 5.26 -11.63
C LEU A 44 7.62 3.76 -11.78
N ALA A 45 6.37 3.36 -11.79
CA ALA A 45 5.96 1.96 -11.83
C ALA A 45 4.65 1.80 -12.60
N SER A 46 4.32 0.59 -13.01
CA SER A 46 3.04 0.25 -13.64
C SER A 46 1.88 0.57 -12.69
N ASP A 47 0.85 1.22 -13.23
CA ASP A 47 -0.39 1.47 -12.51
C ASP A 47 -1.08 0.13 -12.23
N PRO A 48 -1.27 -0.26 -10.96
CA PRO A 48 -1.79 -1.58 -10.62
C PRO A 48 -3.25 -1.77 -11.05
N TYR A 49 -3.98 -0.68 -11.36
CA TYR A 49 -5.35 -0.73 -11.86
C TYR A 49 -5.42 -0.74 -13.40
N SER A 50 -4.31 -0.51 -14.09
CA SER A 50 -4.33 -0.42 -15.55
C SER A 50 -4.35 -1.82 -16.21
N PRO A 51 -5.10 -1.98 -17.32
CA PRO A 51 -5.15 -3.24 -18.06
C PRO A 51 -3.83 -3.52 -18.78
N VAL A 52 -3.50 -4.81 -18.93
CA VAL A 52 -2.23 -5.30 -19.53
C VAL A 52 -1.96 -4.72 -20.93
N ASN A 53 -2.99 -4.55 -21.75
CA ASN A 53 -2.86 -4.16 -23.17
C ASN A 53 -2.92 -2.64 -23.42
N ASN A 54 -3.24 -1.84 -22.41
CA ASN A 54 -3.28 -0.37 -22.51
C ASN A 54 -2.84 0.24 -21.17
N GLY A 55 -1.65 -0.17 -20.74
CA GLY A 55 -1.12 0.17 -19.43
C GLY A 55 -0.85 1.65 -19.27
N THR A 56 -1.05 2.17 -18.07
CA THR A 56 -0.46 3.43 -17.64
C THR A 56 0.53 3.18 -16.49
N LYS A 57 1.26 4.22 -16.14
CA LYS A 57 2.21 4.25 -15.03
C LYS A 57 1.74 5.22 -13.96
N VAL A 58 2.21 4.97 -12.76
CA VAL A 58 2.09 5.82 -11.58
C VAL A 58 3.48 6.23 -11.10
N ALA A 59 3.60 7.47 -10.63
CA ALA A 59 4.84 8.03 -10.12
C ALA A 59 4.63 8.77 -8.80
N THR A 60 5.68 8.82 -7.98
CA THR A 60 5.74 9.75 -6.84
C THR A 60 6.63 10.94 -7.19
N VAL A 61 6.13 12.15 -6.95
CA VAL A 61 6.75 13.38 -7.44
C VAL A 61 6.76 14.45 -6.36
N THR A 62 7.86 15.19 -6.23
CA THR A 62 7.88 16.45 -5.49
C THR A 62 8.12 17.61 -6.44
N PHE A 63 7.63 18.80 -6.07
CA PHE A 63 7.74 20.00 -6.89
C PHE A 63 8.58 21.06 -6.19
N ALA A 64 9.63 21.58 -6.83
CA ALA A 64 10.40 22.68 -6.26
C ALA A 64 9.49 23.88 -5.97
N GLN A 65 8.50 24.10 -6.84
CA GLN A 65 7.38 25.01 -6.62
C GLN A 65 6.07 24.29 -6.86
N THR A 66 5.30 24.03 -5.79
CA THR A 66 4.00 23.36 -5.93
C THR A 66 3.05 24.21 -6.81
N PRO A 67 2.49 23.63 -7.88
CA PRO A 67 1.49 24.29 -8.72
C PRO A 67 0.30 24.84 -7.90
N GLY A 68 -0.19 26.03 -8.23
CA GLY A 68 -1.20 26.72 -7.41
C GLY A 68 -2.54 25.98 -7.28
N ASN A 69 -2.97 25.30 -8.33
CA ASN A 69 -4.13 24.38 -8.32
C ASN A 69 -3.97 23.23 -7.32
N LEU A 70 -2.78 22.63 -7.25
CA LEU A 70 -2.47 21.56 -6.30
C LEU A 70 -2.43 22.07 -4.85
N LYS A 71 -1.94 23.29 -4.61
CA LYS A 71 -1.97 23.90 -3.26
C LYS A 71 -3.39 24.06 -2.73
N ASN A 72 -4.33 24.42 -3.60
CA ASN A 72 -5.69 24.78 -3.18
C ASN A 72 -6.62 23.57 -3.02
N ARG A 73 -6.46 22.53 -3.85
CA ARG A 73 -7.37 21.37 -3.88
C ARG A 73 -6.74 20.07 -3.43
N GLY A 74 -5.42 19.98 -3.36
CA GLY A 74 -4.70 18.73 -3.09
C GLY A 74 -4.71 17.75 -4.27
N GLU A 75 -5.45 18.04 -5.34
CA GLU A 75 -5.53 17.24 -6.56
C GLU A 75 -5.79 18.11 -7.81
N VAL A 76 -5.41 17.59 -8.98
CA VAL A 76 -5.71 18.20 -10.28
C VAL A 76 -5.63 17.18 -11.41
N THR A 77 -6.47 17.36 -12.43
CA THR A 77 -6.36 16.67 -13.72
C THR A 77 -5.87 17.65 -14.80
N ALA A 78 -5.00 17.20 -15.69
CA ALA A 78 -4.61 17.90 -16.91
C ALA A 78 -4.65 16.96 -18.12
N ILE A 79 -5.03 17.47 -19.29
CA ILE A 79 -4.88 16.76 -20.57
C ILE A 79 -3.57 17.24 -21.21
N VAL A 80 -2.65 16.32 -21.45
CA VAL A 80 -1.28 16.65 -21.89
C VAL A 80 -0.97 15.95 -23.21
N PRO A 81 -0.62 16.68 -24.28
CA PRO A 81 -0.13 16.07 -25.51
C PRO A 81 1.30 15.55 -25.32
N TRP A 82 1.48 14.25 -25.55
CA TRP A 82 2.79 13.58 -25.52
C TRP A 82 2.81 12.44 -26.55
N GLY A 83 3.86 12.40 -27.37
CA GLY A 83 3.88 11.56 -28.58
C GLY A 83 2.81 12.03 -29.58
N TYR A 84 2.03 11.07 -30.10
CA TYR A 84 0.93 11.32 -31.04
C TYR A 84 -0.45 11.39 -30.37
N GLU A 85 -0.51 11.31 -29.04
CA GLU A 85 -1.75 11.18 -28.28
C GLU A 85 -1.86 12.22 -27.17
N SER A 86 -3.07 12.37 -26.63
CA SER A 86 -3.34 13.21 -25.46
C SER A 86 -3.63 12.32 -24.25
N HIS A 87 -2.90 12.56 -23.17
CA HIS A 87 -2.96 11.74 -21.96
C HIS A 87 -3.63 12.51 -20.84
N ARG A 88 -4.54 11.84 -20.12
CA ARG A 88 -5.19 12.41 -18.93
C ARG A 88 -4.32 12.15 -17.71
N ILE A 89 -3.54 13.17 -17.33
CA ILE A 89 -2.65 13.12 -16.16
C ILE A 89 -3.42 13.56 -14.93
N PHE A 90 -3.49 12.70 -13.94
CA PHE A 90 -4.10 13.00 -12.64
C PHE A 90 -3.02 13.09 -11.57
N VAL A 91 -3.04 14.16 -10.77
CA VAL A 91 -2.09 14.38 -9.68
C VAL A 91 -2.86 14.57 -8.40
N ASP A 92 -2.51 13.85 -7.35
CA ASP A 92 -3.14 13.94 -6.04
C ASP A 92 -2.12 13.86 -4.91
N SER A 93 -2.51 14.38 -3.74
CA SER A 93 -1.75 14.26 -2.50
C SER A 93 -2.38 13.28 -1.52
N SER A 94 -3.54 12.69 -1.82
CA SER A 94 -4.29 11.85 -0.89
C SER A 94 -3.82 10.39 -0.89
N PHE A 95 -3.27 9.92 -2.01
CA PHE A 95 -2.82 8.53 -2.21
C PHE A 95 -3.93 7.51 -1.95
N GLN A 96 -5.18 7.83 -2.29
CA GLN A 96 -6.32 6.90 -2.15
C GLN A 96 -6.22 5.73 -3.13
N GLY A 97 -6.49 4.52 -2.67
CA GLY A 97 -6.28 3.27 -3.41
C GLY A 97 -4.81 2.86 -3.49
N PHE A 98 -4.49 1.98 -4.43
CA PHE A 98 -3.13 1.49 -4.61
C PHE A 98 -2.20 2.50 -5.29
N THR A 99 -0.94 2.47 -4.88
CA THR A 99 0.16 3.19 -5.52
C THR A 99 1.38 2.29 -5.58
N SER A 100 1.75 1.84 -6.77
CA SER A 100 3.01 1.12 -7.00
C SER A 100 4.21 2.05 -6.84
N LEU A 101 5.22 1.59 -6.10
CA LEU A 101 6.48 2.31 -5.91
C LEU A 101 7.61 1.79 -6.81
N ASN A 102 7.49 0.57 -7.31
CA ASN A 102 8.37 -0.04 -8.30
C ASN A 102 7.60 -1.10 -9.09
N ASP A 103 8.16 -1.49 -10.22
CA ASP A 103 7.84 -2.76 -10.87
C ASP A 103 8.81 -3.82 -10.34
N ALA A 104 8.38 -5.09 -10.31
CA ALA A 104 9.31 -6.19 -10.11
C ALA A 104 10.14 -6.38 -11.39
N GLU A 105 11.45 -6.57 -11.24
CA GLU A 105 12.40 -6.74 -12.34
C GLU A 105 12.57 -8.23 -12.73
N ASP A 106 11.79 -9.13 -12.13
CA ASP A 106 11.93 -10.58 -12.30
C ASP A 106 11.11 -11.08 -13.49
N ASP A 107 11.81 -11.40 -14.58
CA ASP A 107 11.24 -11.95 -15.82
C ASP A 107 10.68 -13.39 -15.64
N SER A 108 10.98 -14.07 -14.51
CA SER A 108 10.44 -15.41 -14.23
C SER A 108 8.95 -15.39 -13.88
N GLY A 109 8.40 -14.23 -13.51
CA GLY A 109 7.01 -14.11 -13.03
C GLY A 109 6.83 -14.42 -11.55
N ASP A 110 7.87 -14.87 -10.85
CA ASP A 110 7.85 -15.21 -9.42
C ASP A 110 7.92 -13.94 -8.53
N THR A 111 6.90 -13.10 -8.66
CA THR A 111 6.83 -11.81 -7.97
C THR A 111 6.14 -11.92 -6.61
N ILE A 112 6.50 -11.05 -5.67
CA ILE A 112 5.86 -10.90 -4.35
C ILE A 112 5.17 -9.53 -4.31
N ASP A 113 3.95 -9.46 -3.80
CA ASP A 113 3.28 -8.20 -3.50
C ASP A 113 3.51 -7.80 -2.04
N ILE A 114 4.27 -6.72 -1.82
CA ILE A 114 4.41 -6.09 -0.51
C ILE A 114 3.38 -4.96 -0.41
N ILE A 115 2.39 -5.13 0.46
CA ILE A 115 1.28 -4.18 0.60
C ILE A 115 1.39 -3.44 1.93
N ALA A 116 1.60 -2.13 1.85
CA ALA A 116 1.69 -1.25 3.00
C ALA A 116 0.34 -0.57 3.31
N VAL A 117 -0.23 -0.89 4.47
CA VAL A 117 -1.54 -0.40 4.93
C VAL A 117 -1.34 0.57 6.11
N SER A 118 -1.65 1.84 5.88
CA SER A 118 -1.50 2.89 6.88
C SER A 118 -2.56 2.78 7.99
N GLY A 119 -2.41 3.55 9.08
CA GLY A 119 -3.37 3.57 10.18
C GLY A 119 -4.48 4.61 10.03
N LEU A 120 -5.37 4.69 11.03
CA LEU A 120 -6.42 5.70 11.10
C LEU A 120 -5.83 7.11 11.20
N SER A 121 -6.50 8.11 10.62
CA SER A 121 -6.06 9.51 10.61
C SER A 121 -4.63 9.73 10.12
N SER A 122 -4.13 8.83 9.27
CA SER A 122 -2.75 8.87 8.81
C SER A 122 -2.70 8.95 7.29
N HIS A 123 -1.78 9.77 6.80
CA HIS A 123 -1.57 9.92 5.37
C HIS A 123 -0.92 8.63 4.82
N PRO A 124 -1.42 8.02 3.72
CA PRO A 124 -0.88 6.75 3.21
C PRO A 124 0.61 6.81 2.88
N PHE A 125 1.06 7.81 2.12
CA PHE A 125 2.50 8.05 1.90
C PHE A 125 3.23 8.52 3.17
N GLY A 126 2.66 9.51 3.87
CA GLY A 126 3.30 10.16 5.01
C GLY A 126 3.57 9.24 6.20
N SER A 127 2.78 8.17 6.39
CA SER A 127 2.94 7.19 7.47
C SER A 127 4.32 6.55 7.48
N TRP A 128 4.89 6.31 6.30
CA TRP A 128 6.15 5.62 6.08
C TRP A 128 7.32 6.59 5.80
N LYS A 129 7.06 7.90 5.81
CA LYS A 129 8.08 8.94 5.60
C LYS A 129 8.67 9.39 6.94
N GLU A 130 9.99 9.59 6.97
CA GLU A 130 10.70 10.18 8.10
C GLU A 130 10.08 11.51 8.53
N ARG A 131 10.18 11.82 9.82
CA ARG A 131 9.66 13.09 10.35
C ARG A 131 10.62 14.23 10.01
N GLY A 132 10.11 15.24 9.30
CA GLY A 132 10.87 16.45 8.98
C GLY A 132 11.84 16.32 7.81
N GLY A 133 11.89 15.16 7.15
CA GLY A 133 12.73 14.91 5.98
C GLY A 133 11.97 14.34 4.80
N THR A 134 12.72 13.77 3.85
CA THR A 134 12.23 13.30 2.55
C THR A 134 12.33 11.80 2.38
N PHE A 135 13.10 11.13 3.24
CA PHE A 135 13.30 9.68 3.16
C PHE A 135 12.01 8.94 3.51
N MET A 136 11.52 8.16 2.56
CA MET A 136 10.37 7.28 2.71
C MET A 136 10.86 5.86 2.45
N TRP A 137 11.10 5.10 3.52
CA TRP A 137 11.91 3.87 3.45
C TRP A 137 11.35 2.79 2.54
N LEU A 138 10.01 2.69 2.38
CA LEU A 138 9.40 1.75 1.44
C LEU A 138 9.74 2.12 -0.01
N ARG A 139 9.72 3.40 -0.37
CA ARG A 139 10.08 3.89 -1.72
C ARG A 139 11.58 3.93 -1.94
N ASP A 140 12.30 4.44 -0.95
CA ASP A 140 13.68 4.88 -1.11
C ASP A 140 14.71 3.79 -0.81
N GLU A 141 14.31 2.72 -0.11
CA GLU A 141 15.13 1.55 0.19
C GLU A 141 14.45 0.27 -0.32
N VAL A 142 13.32 -0.15 0.27
CA VAL A 142 12.70 -1.46 -0.01
C VAL A 142 12.40 -1.63 -1.50
N ALA A 143 11.68 -0.70 -2.12
CA ALA A 143 11.31 -0.75 -3.53
C ALA A 143 12.52 -0.69 -4.49
N LYS A 144 13.66 -0.15 -4.06
CA LYS A 144 14.89 -0.09 -4.88
C LYS A 144 15.73 -1.36 -4.78
N THR A 145 15.65 -2.07 -3.66
CA THR A 145 16.43 -3.29 -3.43
C THR A 145 15.65 -4.55 -3.78
N ALA A 146 14.32 -4.47 -3.83
CA ALA A 146 13.44 -5.60 -4.05
C ALA A 146 13.23 -5.94 -5.53
N LYS A 147 14.16 -6.69 -6.12
CA LYS A 147 14.05 -7.11 -7.53
C LYS A 147 12.84 -8.00 -7.81
N ARG A 148 12.48 -8.86 -6.85
CA ARG A 148 11.38 -9.85 -6.98
C ARG A 148 10.09 -9.39 -6.33
N ALA A 149 10.00 -8.15 -5.84
CA ALA A 149 8.79 -7.68 -5.17
C ALA A 149 8.31 -6.35 -5.69
N ARG A 150 7.00 -6.23 -5.83
CA ARG A 150 6.30 -4.98 -6.08
C ARG A 150 5.89 -4.39 -4.75
N VAL A 151 6.32 -3.17 -4.46
CA VAL A 151 5.93 -2.46 -3.25
C VAL A 151 4.74 -1.55 -3.55
N LEU A 152 3.63 -1.80 -2.86
CA LEU A 152 2.35 -1.13 -3.04
C LEU A 152 2.00 -0.37 -1.75
N LEU A 153 1.65 0.91 -1.88
CA LEU A 153 0.93 1.62 -0.82
C LEU A 153 -0.57 1.43 -1.03
N TYR A 154 -1.30 1.19 0.06
CA TYR A 154 -2.76 1.22 0.05
C TYR A 154 -3.27 2.38 0.90
N GLY A 155 -3.95 3.33 0.26
CA GLY A 155 -4.70 4.37 0.95
C GLY A 155 -6.19 4.08 0.97
N TYR A 156 -6.82 4.37 2.10
CA TYR A 156 -8.27 4.33 2.27
C TYR A 156 -8.71 5.61 2.99
N ASP A 157 -10.02 5.83 3.12
CA ASP A 157 -10.51 6.99 3.87
C ASP A 157 -10.14 6.84 5.34
N THR A 158 -9.23 7.71 5.79
CA THR A 158 -8.70 7.73 7.15
C THR A 158 -9.20 8.95 7.93
N THR A 159 -10.13 9.72 7.36
CA THR A 159 -10.61 10.99 7.91
C THR A 159 -11.28 10.77 9.26
N LEU A 160 -10.81 11.51 10.29
CA LEU A 160 -11.40 11.46 11.62
C LEU A 160 -12.40 12.59 11.86
N VAL A 161 -12.00 13.83 11.58
CA VAL A 161 -12.78 15.03 11.83
C VAL A 161 -13.58 15.39 10.58
N ASN A 162 -14.88 15.63 10.72
CA ASN A 162 -15.81 15.85 9.59
C ASN A 162 -15.82 14.68 8.59
N SER A 163 -15.58 13.46 9.08
CA SER A 163 -15.73 12.27 8.25
C SER A 163 -17.17 12.15 7.78
N GLU A 164 -17.39 11.89 6.50
CA GLU A 164 -18.68 11.47 5.96
C GLU A 164 -18.80 9.94 5.87
N SER A 165 -17.70 9.22 6.15
CA SER A 165 -17.65 7.76 6.12
C SER A 165 -18.25 7.14 7.38
N PHE A 166 -19.11 6.14 7.19
CA PHE A 166 -19.71 5.29 8.23
C PHE A 166 -19.03 3.91 8.34
N GLN A 167 -17.92 3.71 7.61
CA GLN A 167 -17.28 2.40 7.49
C GLN A 167 -16.73 1.90 8.82
N ASP A 168 -16.91 0.62 9.11
CA ASP A 168 -16.18 -0.08 10.17
C ASP A 168 -14.90 -0.78 9.65
N ILE A 169 -14.21 -1.53 10.51
CA ILE A 169 -12.97 -2.23 10.13
C ILE A 169 -13.25 -3.33 9.08
N GLY A 170 -14.37 -4.02 9.20
CA GLY A 170 -14.79 -5.08 8.28
C GLY A 170 -15.10 -4.54 6.89
N ASP A 171 -15.77 -3.38 6.81
CA ASP A 171 -16.02 -2.67 5.55
C ASP A 171 -14.70 -2.29 4.86
N ILE A 172 -13.74 -1.75 5.63
CA ILE A 172 -12.42 -1.37 5.09
C ILE A 172 -11.65 -2.61 4.65
N ALA A 173 -11.72 -3.71 5.39
CA ALA A 173 -11.03 -4.97 5.07
C ALA A 173 -11.62 -5.63 3.81
N THR A 174 -12.94 -5.62 3.66
CA THR A 174 -13.64 -6.13 2.47
C THR A 174 -13.29 -5.29 1.23
N ARG A 175 -13.17 -3.96 1.40
CA ARG A 175 -12.70 -3.08 0.32
C ARG A 175 -11.24 -3.37 -0.04
N LEU A 176 -10.35 -3.53 0.95
CA LEU A 176 -8.96 -3.91 0.71
C LEU A 176 -8.88 -5.24 -0.08
N SER A 177 -9.65 -6.25 0.33
CA SER A 177 -9.81 -7.53 -0.38
C SER A 177 -10.24 -7.35 -1.84
N SER A 178 -11.32 -6.59 -2.05
CA SER A 178 -11.84 -6.31 -3.39
C SER A 178 -10.79 -5.62 -4.28
N ASP A 179 -10.08 -4.63 -3.72
CA ASP A 179 -9.04 -3.90 -4.43
C ASP A 179 -7.82 -4.80 -4.73
N VAL A 180 -7.40 -5.66 -3.79
CA VAL A 180 -6.30 -6.64 -4.00
C VAL A 180 -6.68 -7.61 -5.12
N ASN A 181 -7.90 -8.15 -5.08
CA ASN A 181 -8.41 -9.06 -6.10
C ASN A 181 -8.50 -8.38 -7.47
N ALA A 182 -8.87 -7.10 -7.53
CA ALA A 182 -8.90 -6.36 -8.79
C ALA A 182 -7.50 -6.23 -9.43
N ILE A 183 -6.48 -5.86 -8.66
CA ILE A 183 -5.12 -5.66 -9.17
C ILE A 183 -4.39 -6.98 -9.46
N ARG A 184 -4.84 -8.09 -8.88
CA ARG A 184 -4.32 -9.45 -9.16
C ARG A 184 -5.07 -10.12 -10.30
N GLY A 185 -6.39 -10.01 -10.35
CA GLY A 185 -7.23 -10.56 -11.41
C GLY A 185 -6.93 -9.97 -12.79
N ALA A 186 -6.52 -8.69 -12.86
CA ALA A 186 -6.01 -8.08 -14.08
C ALA A 186 -4.74 -8.76 -14.63
N ARG A 187 -3.99 -9.50 -13.79
CA ARG A 187 -2.78 -10.26 -14.17
C ARG A 187 -3.05 -11.74 -14.44
N SER A 188 -4.16 -12.29 -13.97
CA SER A 188 -4.51 -13.72 -14.06
C SER A 188 -4.94 -14.20 -15.46
N ALA A 189 -4.66 -13.41 -16.51
CA ALA A 189 -4.79 -13.89 -17.89
C ALA A 189 -3.69 -14.91 -18.27
N GLN A 190 -2.66 -15.04 -17.43
CA GLN A 190 -1.70 -16.14 -17.49
C GLN A 190 -2.14 -17.25 -16.53
N GLU A 191 -2.09 -18.49 -17.02
CA GLU A 191 -2.42 -19.78 -16.40
C GLU A 191 -1.56 -20.13 -15.16
N ALA A 192 -1.28 -19.17 -14.27
CA ALA A 192 -0.54 -19.42 -13.05
C ALA A 192 -1.43 -20.17 -12.05
N PHE A 193 -1.16 -21.47 -11.89
CA PHE A 193 -1.81 -22.35 -10.93
C PHE A 193 -1.53 -21.98 -9.47
N VAL A 194 -0.64 -21.02 -9.20
CA VAL A 194 -0.17 -20.66 -7.85
C VAL A 194 -0.42 -19.16 -7.57
N PRO A 195 -1.00 -18.81 -6.40
CA PRO A 195 -1.22 -17.41 -6.05
C PRO A 195 0.10 -16.66 -5.81
N THR A 196 0.20 -15.43 -6.30
CA THR A 196 1.30 -14.49 -5.96
C THR A 196 1.38 -14.31 -4.44
N PRO A 197 2.55 -14.54 -3.79
CA PRO A 197 2.73 -14.29 -2.37
C PRO A 197 2.44 -12.83 -1.98
N ILE A 198 1.75 -12.64 -0.85
CA ILE A 198 1.46 -11.34 -0.27
C ILE A 198 2.20 -11.19 1.06
N VAL A 199 2.86 -10.05 1.23
CA VAL A 199 3.43 -9.60 2.50
C VAL A 199 2.75 -8.30 2.90
N PHE A 200 2.00 -8.31 4.00
CA PHE A 200 1.42 -7.08 4.52
C PHE A 200 2.37 -6.40 5.49
N ILE A 201 2.52 -5.09 5.31
CA ILE A 201 3.14 -4.20 6.28
C ILE A 201 2.04 -3.27 6.77
N ALA A 202 1.78 -3.27 8.07
CA ALA A 202 0.65 -2.51 8.58
C ALA A 202 0.99 -1.70 9.83
N HIS A 203 0.46 -0.49 9.90
CA HIS A 203 0.65 0.40 11.04
C HIS A 203 -0.67 0.67 11.76
N SER A 204 -0.68 0.53 13.09
CA SER A 204 -1.81 0.86 13.95
C SER A 204 -3.11 0.20 13.47
N LEU A 205 -4.19 0.96 13.22
CA LEU A 205 -5.47 0.44 12.70
C LEU A 205 -5.30 -0.41 11.44
N GLY A 206 -4.35 -0.09 10.56
CA GLY A 206 -4.13 -0.85 9.33
C GLY A 206 -3.83 -2.32 9.60
N GLY A 207 -3.23 -2.65 10.75
CA GLY A 207 -3.01 -4.04 11.13
C GLY A 207 -4.28 -4.78 11.53
N LEU A 208 -5.29 -4.08 12.07
CA LEU A 208 -6.60 -4.67 12.32
C LEU A 208 -7.37 -4.87 11.03
N VAL A 209 -7.28 -3.93 10.09
CA VAL A 209 -7.83 -4.08 8.73
C VAL A 209 -7.25 -5.31 8.04
N VAL A 210 -5.93 -5.51 8.12
CA VAL A 210 -5.26 -6.70 7.56
C VAL A 210 -5.68 -7.99 8.26
N LYS A 211 -6.01 -7.97 9.56
CA LYS A 211 -6.49 -9.16 10.27
C LYS A 211 -7.91 -9.57 9.87
N GLU A 212 -8.75 -8.60 9.56
CA GLU A 212 -10.13 -8.81 9.08
C GLU A 212 -10.17 -9.04 7.56
N TYR A 213 -9.01 -9.12 6.90
CA TYR A 213 -8.91 -9.37 5.47
C TYR A 213 -9.58 -10.73 5.13
N PRO A 214 -10.70 -10.73 4.39
CA PRO A 214 -11.54 -11.92 4.25
C PRO A 214 -11.04 -12.93 3.20
N ASP A 215 -10.08 -12.57 2.34
CA ASP A 215 -9.60 -13.48 1.29
C ASP A 215 -8.52 -14.44 1.77
N ASP A 216 -8.32 -15.43 0.89
CA ASP A 216 -7.39 -16.54 0.95
C ASP A 216 -6.05 -16.26 1.66
N PHE A 217 -6.02 -16.59 2.96
CA PHE A 217 -4.82 -16.67 3.80
C PHE A 217 -3.72 -17.52 3.15
N LEU A 218 -4.03 -18.39 2.18
CA LEU A 218 -3.04 -19.18 1.48
C LEU A 218 -2.06 -18.34 0.68
N SER A 219 -2.47 -17.15 0.23
CA SER A 219 -1.57 -16.23 -0.47
C SER A 219 -0.76 -15.34 0.48
N ILE A 220 -1.15 -15.22 1.75
CA ILE A 220 -0.42 -14.42 2.74
C ILE A 220 0.80 -15.20 3.23
N TYR A 221 1.98 -14.70 2.87
CA TYR A 221 3.25 -15.25 3.33
C TYR A 221 3.65 -14.66 4.69
N GLY A 222 3.58 -13.33 4.83
CA GLY A 222 4.15 -12.64 5.99
C GLY A 222 3.38 -11.39 6.40
N LEU A 223 3.45 -11.09 7.70
CA LEU A 223 2.83 -9.91 8.33
C LEU A 223 3.89 -9.15 9.13
N LEU A 224 4.08 -7.87 8.84
CA LEU A 224 4.95 -6.96 9.61
C LEU A 224 4.12 -5.83 10.21
N PHE A 225 3.95 -5.85 11.52
CA PHE A 225 3.04 -4.96 12.24
C PHE A 225 3.78 -3.94 13.11
N PHE A 226 3.36 -2.68 13.01
CA PHE A 226 3.88 -1.56 13.81
C PHE A 226 2.79 -0.98 14.69
N GLY A 227 2.93 -1.12 16.01
CA GLY A 227 2.02 -0.49 16.98
C GLY A 227 0.54 -0.90 16.82
N VAL A 228 0.27 -2.11 16.32
CA VAL A 228 -1.10 -2.58 16.09
C VAL A 228 -1.76 -2.85 17.45
N PRO A 229 -2.92 -2.24 17.76
CA PRO A 229 -3.57 -2.37 19.06
C PRO A 229 -4.29 -3.72 19.18
N ASN A 230 -3.53 -4.80 19.25
CA ASN A 230 -4.02 -6.18 19.40
C ASN A 230 -4.75 -6.44 20.72
N GLY A 231 -4.88 -5.45 21.61
CA GLY A 231 -5.68 -5.54 22.84
C GLY A 231 -6.77 -4.45 22.93
N GLY A 232 -7.03 -3.75 21.81
CA GLY A 232 -7.89 -2.58 21.77
C GLY A 232 -7.18 -1.30 22.19
N ILE A 233 -7.88 -0.17 22.10
CA ILE A 233 -7.44 1.14 22.58
C ILE A 233 -8.45 1.68 23.59
N LYS A 234 -8.02 2.57 24.48
CA LYS A 234 -8.93 3.34 25.31
C LYS A 234 -9.68 4.35 24.45
N THR A 235 -10.90 4.01 24.05
CA THR A 235 -11.74 4.82 23.16
C THR A 235 -12.28 6.09 23.83
N GLU A 236 -12.30 6.13 25.16
CA GLU A 236 -12.73 7.28 25.99
C GLU A 236 -12.08 8.62 25.60
N TYR A 237 -10.83 8.61 25.10
CA TYR A 237 -10.13 9.83 24.66
C TYR A 237 -10.55 10.31 23.26
N TRP A 238 -11.12 9.43 22.45
CA TRP A 238 -11.52 9.70 21.07
C TRP A 238 -13.00 10.03 20.95
N MET A 239 -13.83 9.47 21.82
CA MET A 239 -15.28 9.70 21.85
C MET A 239 -15.65 11.20 21.83
N PRO A 240 -15.00 12.11 22.59
CA PRO A 240 -15.32 13.54 22.50
C PRO A 240 -15.15 14.16 21.12
N ILE A 241 -14.30 13.57 20.27
CA ILE A 241 -14.03 14.03 18.90
C ILE A 241 -15.06 13.43 17.92
N VAL A 242 -15.43 12.16 18.11
CA VAL A 242 -16.25 11.40 17.14
C VAL A 242 -17.70 11.16 17.56
N ASP A 243 -18.14 11.61 18.74
CA ASP A 243 -19.46 11.28 19.33
C ASP A 243 -20.64 11.57 18.39
N ARG A 244 -20.51 12.60 17.55
CA ARG A 244 -21.52 13.02 16.58
C ARG A 244 -21.09 12.83 15.12
N MET A 245 -20.02 12.07 14.89
CA MET A 245 -19.47 11.85 13.55
C MET A 245 -19.89 10.48 12.99
N PRO A 246 -20.12 10.39 11.65
CA PRO A 246 -20.40 9.15 10.94
C PRO A 246 -19.46 7.98 11.28
N ASN A 247 -18.18 8.25 11.48
CA ASN A 247 -17.14 7.27 11.76
C ASN A 247 -17.06 6.83 13.24
N ARG A 248 -18.03 7.18 14.08
CA ARG A 248 -18.09 6.74 15.49
C ARG A 248 -18.06 5.20 15.62
N GLY A 249 -18.70 4.50 14.69
CA GLY A 249 -18.72 3.03 14.64
C GLY A 249 -17.31 2.44 14.56
N LEU A 250 -16.44 3.04 13.74
CA LEU A 250 -15.03 2.65 13.59
C LEU A 250 -14.21 2.81 14.88
N ILE A 251 -14.50 3.82 15.71
CA ILE A 251 -13.83 3.98 17.00
C ILE A 251 -14.37 2.97 18.02
N THR A 252 -15.66 2.68 17.98
CA THR A 252 -16.30 1.72 18.90
C THR A 252 -15.76 0.29 18.68
N SER A 253 -15.47 -0.09 17.43
CA SER A 253 -14.87 -1.41 17.14
C SER A 253 -13.45 -1.60 17.66
N LEU A 254 -12.83 -0.55 18.21
CA LEU A 254 -11.48 -0.57 18.79
C LEU A 254 -11.46 -0.69 20.32
N GLU A 255 -12.61 -0.87 20.98
CA GLU A 255 -12.68 -1.03 22.43
C GLU A 255 -11.90 -2.27 22.93
N PRO A 256 -11.39 -2.24 24.18
CA PRO A 256 -10.77 -3.42 24.80
C PRO A 256 -11.75 -4.61 24.80
N ASP A 257 -11.23 -5.82 24.62
CA ASP A 257 -11.99 -7.09 24.56
C ASP A 257 -12.92 -7.27 23.34
N ALA A 258 -12.81 -6.40 22.33
CA ALA A 258 -13.35 -6.68 21.01
C ALA A 258 -12.81 -8.03 20.48
N TYR A 259 -13.70 -8.92 20.02
CA TYR A 259 -13.43 -10.36 19.78
C TYR A 259 -12.25 -10.64 18.80
N TYR A 260 -11.93 -9.66 17.96
CA TYR A 260 -10.96 -9.68 16.85
C TYR A 260 -9.47 -9.69 17.27
N LEU A 261 -9.20 -9.59 18.57
CA LEU A 261 -7.92 -9.13 19.10
C LEU A 261 -6.91 -10.24 19.44
N ARG A 262 -7.34 -11.51 19.47
CA ARG A 262 -6.47 -12.62 19.90
C ARG A 262 -5.92 -13.43 18.72
N ASN A 263 -4.65 -13.81 18.86
CA ASN A 263 -3.90 -14.82 18.07
C ASN A 263 -3.16 -14.37 16.81
N LEU A 264 -2.23 -13.41 16.95
CA LEU A 264 -1.06 -13.33 16.04
C LEU A 264 0.17 -12.90 16.86
N GLN A 265 0.89 -13.87 17.42
CA GLN A 265 2.15 -13.61 18.13
C GLN A 265 3.15 -14.72 17.80
N HIS A 266 4.19 -14.39 17.02
CA HIS A 266 5.35 -15.28 16.93
C HIS A 266 6.68 -14.55 17.19
N THR A 267 6.79 -13.23 16.93
CA THR A 267 8.01 -12.46 17.29
C THR A 267 7.68 -11.01 17.62
N GLN A 268 8.18 -10.48 18.76
CA GLN A 268 8.10 -9.07 19.12
C GLN A 268 9.49 -8.43 19.06
N THR A 269 9.62 -7.34 18.29
CA THR A 269 10.86 -6.56 18.20
C THR A 269 10.64 -5.20 18.86
N PRO A 270 11.32 -4.88 19.98
CA PRO A 270 11.15 -3.59 20.63
C PRO A 270 11.81 -2.49 19.81
N PHE A 271 11.12 -1.35 19.66
CA PHE A 271 11.68 -0.13 19.08
C PHE A 271 11.75 0.98 20.11
N ASN A 272 12.83 1.76 20.08
CA ASN A 272 13.00 2.92 20.94
C ASN A 272 12.28 4.15 20.33
N GLN A 273 10.97 4.05 20.11
CA GLN A 273 10.12 5.09 19.55
C GLN A 273 8.72 5.05 20.17
N ASN A 274 8.05 6.21 20.22
CA ASN A 274 6.62 6.24 20.54
C ASN A 274 5.78 5.93 19.30
N HIS A 275 4.47 5.69 19.49
CA HIS A 275 3.55 5.31 18.40
C HIS A 275 3.59 6.27 17.20
N SER A 276 3.71 7.58 17.44
CA SER A 276 3.78 8.59 16.37
C SER A 276 5.08 8.57 15.54
N GLY A 277 6.14 7.99 16.12
CA GLY A 277 7.43 7.80 15.46
C GLY A 277 7.47 6.53 14.61
N LEU A 278 6.58 5.58 14.85
CA LEU A 278 6.49 4.36 14.05
C LEU A 278 5.68 4.60 12.77
N PRO A 279 6.00 3.91 11.66
CA PRO A 279 7.29 3.32 11.29
C PRO A 279 8.11 4.31 10.46
N LYS A 280 8.55 5.43 11.06
CA LYS A 280 9.20 6.56 10.35
C LYS A 280 10.72 6.50 10.50
N PHE A 281 11.36 5.55 9.82
CA PHE A 281 12.82 5.41 9.81
C PHE A 281 13.50 6.57 9.09
N ARG A 282 14.70 6.95 9.53
CA ARG A 282 15.43 8.12 9.02
C ARG A 282 16.37 7.83 7.86
N SER A 283 16.81 6.58 7.73
CA SER A 283 17.67 6.13 6.64
C SER A 283 17.74 4.61 6.60
N LYS A 284 18.41 4.05 5.59
CA LYS A 284 18.79 2.63 5.56
C LYS A 284 19.74 2.18 6.68
N TYR A 285 20.36 3.13 7.38
CA TYR A 285 21.22 2.87 8.54
C TYR A 285 20.50 3.04 9.89
N ASP A 286 19.20 3.35 9.87
CA ASP A 286 18.39 3.44 11.08
C ASP A 286 18.36 2.08 11.79
N ALA A 287 18.65 2.04 13.09
CA ALA A 287 18.73 0.81 13.85
C ALA A 287 17.39 0.03 13.85
N ASN A 288 16.25 0.74 13.88
CA ASN A 288 14.94 0.09 13.83
C ASN A 288 14.65 -0.47 12.44
N TYR A 289 15.12 0.18 11.36
CA TYR A 289 15.06 -0.38 10.01
C TYR A 289 15.93 -1.63 9.89
N LYS A 290 17.17 -1.59 10.40
CA LYS A 290 18.07 -2.75 10.41
C LYS A 290 17.52 -3.94 11.18
N ALA A 291 16.72 -3.71 12.21
CA ALA A 291 16.05 -4.77 12.94
C ALA A 291 14.96 -5.51 12.14
N ILE A 292 14.38 -4.87 11.12
CA ILE A 292 13.35 -5.49 10.25
C ILE A 292 13.86 -5.88 8.86
N GLU A 293 15.03 -5.41 8.45
CA GLU A 293 15.63 -5.75 7.15
C GLU A 293 15.75 -7.27 6.89
N PRO A 294 16.08 -8.12 7.87
CA PRO A 294 16.11 -9.57 7.67
C PRO A 294 14.76 -10.17 7.27
N PHE A 295 13.64 -9.61 7.74
CA PHE A 295 12.29 -10.08 7.37
C PHE A 295 12.06 -9.98 5.86
N PHE A 296 12.47 -8.86 5.24
CA PHE A 296 12.36 -8.71 3.78
C PHE A 296 13.26 -9.68 3.04
N THR A 297 14.49 -9.90 3.55
CA THR A 297 15.44 -10.85 2.96
C THR A 297 14.86 -12.26 2.94
N GLU A 298 14.25 -12.69 4.05
CA GLU A 298 13.55 -13.98 4.15
C GLU A 298 12.41 -14.07 3.13
N CYS A 299 11.54 -13.06 3.09
CA CYS A 299 10.44 -12.99 2.12
C CYS A 299 10.94 -13.15 0.67
N TYR A 300 12.01 -12.46 0.28
CA TYR A 300 12.53 -12.53 -1.09
C TYR A 300 13.12 -13.89 -1.47
N ASN A 301 13.56 -14.66 -0.47
CA ASN A 301 14.23 -15.93 -0.69
C ASN A 301 13.25 -17.08 -0.91
N ASP A 302 12.22 -17.21 -0.07
CA ASP A 302 11.40 -18.43 -0.03
C ASP A 302 9.89 -18.20 -0.15
N ALA A 303 9.39 -16.95 -0.21
CA ALA A 303 7.95 -16.72 -0.18
C ALA A 303 7.19 -17.42 -1.30
N PHE A 304 7.76 -17.44 -2.51
CA PHE A 304 7.17 -18.16 -3.63
C PHE A 304 7.10 -19.67 -3.39
N GLU A 305 8.19 -20.28 -2.95
CA GLU A 305 8.25 -21.72 -2.67
C GLU A 305 7.30 -22.13 -1.53
N VAL A 306 7.23 -21.33 -0.48
CA VAL A 306 6.35 -21.58 0.68
C VAL A 306 4.88 -21.54 0.26
N ILE A 307 4.49 -20.51 -0.51
CA ILE A 307 3.10 -20.36 -0.97
C ILE A 307 2.75 -21.44 -1.99
N GLN A 308 3.66 -21.79 -2.89
CA GLN A 308 3.49 -22.90 -3.83
C GLN A 308 3.23 -24.22 -3.11
N LYS A 309 4.07 -24.57 -2.11
CA LYS A 309 3.89 -25.80 -1.32
C LYS A 309 2.56 -25.80 -0.57
N ARG A 310 2.19 -24.66 0.03
CA ARG A 310 0.93 -24.50 0.75
C ARG A 310 -0.26 -24.76 -0.17
N PHE A 311 -0.28 -24.12 -1.34
CA PHE A 311 -1.38 -24.25 -2.30
C PHE A 311 -1.52 -25.68 -2.84
N ILE A 312 -0.39 -26.35 -3.16
CA ILE A 312 -0.39 -27.75 -3.60
C ILE A 312 -0.93 -28.68 -2.50
N ALA A 313 -0.50 -28.50 -1.25
CA ALA A 313 -0.95 -29.32 -0.13
C ALA A 313 -2.46 -29.23 0.10
N GLU A 314 -3.04 -28.04 -0.03
CA GLU A 314 -4.50 -27.88 0.10
C GLU A 314 -5.27 -28.46 -1.08
N GLY A 315 -4.77 -28.30 -2.32
CA GLY A 315 -5.35 -28.96 -3.49
C GLY A 315 -5.40 -30.49 -3.34
N LEU A 316 -4.37 -31.10 -2.75
CA LEU A 316 -4.33 -32.53 -2.43
C LEU A 316 -5.32 -32.91 -1.31
N SER A 317 -5.47 -32.08 -0.28
CA SER A 317 -6.43 -32.29 0.82
C SER A 317 -7.89 -32.30 0.33
N HIS A 318 -8.24 -31.37 -0.55
CA HIS A 318 -9.57 -31.31 -1.17
C HIS A 318 -9.86 -32.53 -2.05
N HIS A 319 -8.85 -33.05 -2.77
CA HIS A 319 -9.02 -34.23 -3.64
C HIS A 319 -9.18 -35.54 -2.86
N LEU A 320 -8.55 -35.65 -1.68
CA LEU A 320 -8.70 -36.79 -0.77
C LEU A 320 -10.07 -36.76 -0.06
N HIS A 321 -10.58 -35.58 0.33
CA HIS A 321 -11.92 -35.45 0.91
C HIS A 321 -13.03 -35.75 -0.09
N SER A 322 -12.86 -35.42 -1.38
CA SER A 322 -13.85 -35.75 -2.41
C SER A 322 -13.90 -37.26 -2.72
N HIS A 323 -12.76 -37.95 -2.72
CA HIS A 323 -12.71 -39.41 -2.90
C HIS A 323 -13.26 -40.19 -1.69
N SER A 324 -13.09 -39.65 -0.48
CA SER A 324 -13.65 -40.24 0.75
C SER A 324 -15.19 -40.19 0.83
N MET A 325 -15.85 -39.28 0.10
CA MET A 325 -17.32 -39.20 0.06
C MET A 325 -17.94 -40.17 -0.96
N ASP A 326 -17.20 -40.57 -1.99
CA ASP A 326 -17.67 -41.54 -2.99
C ASP A 326 -17.51 -43.00 -2.53
N GLU A 327 -16.59 -43.32 -1.61
CA GLU A 327 -16.45 -44.68 -1.05
C GLU A 327 -17.44 -44.98 0.10
N GLY A 328 -18.27 -44.01 0.50
CA GLY A 328 -19.32 -44.17 1.53
C GLY A 328 -20.71 -44.55 0.98
N LEU A 329 -20.84 -44.72 -0.33
CA LEU A 329 -22.07 -45.09 -1.03
C LEU A 329 -21.85 -46.36 -1.87
N CYS A 330 -21.53 -47.47 -1.19
CA CYS A 330 -21.71 -48.83 -1.71
C CYS A 330 -22.13 -49.76 -0.56
#